data_AF-A0A354T3Q6-F1
#
_entry.id   AF-A0A354T3Q6-F1
#
_cell.length_a   1.000
_cell.length_b   1.000
_cell.length_c   1.000
_cell.angle_alpha   90.00
_cell.angle_beta   90.00
_cell.angle_gamma   90.00
#
_symmetry.space_group_name_H-M   'P 1'
#
loop_
_entity.id
_entity.type
_entity.pdbx_description
1 polymer ?
#
loop_
_entity_poly.entity_id
_entity_poly.type
_entity_poly.pdbx_seq_one_letter_code
_entity_poly.pdbx_strand_id
1 'polypeptide(L)'
;MNSSPALRARIDQQKNESANGIVFQPEMPRVESVVTKLAKGHALFELNEPCLGEPDLIQIVPVELMTQEERQNFELPEAPAGWPEAGSRAMQRMLIMDEASLVSPWVVIQNGLYRYHAAAGAAISVQIMIAEYLACKVSWD
;
A
#
# COMPACT_ATOMS: atom_id res chain seq x y z
N MET A 1 14.47 -19.25 5.36
CA MET A 1 13.56 -18.44 6.19
C MET A 1 14.02 -18.55 7.64
N ASN A 2 14.48 -17.45 8.24
CA ASN A 2 14.90 -17.43 9.65
C ASN A 2 13.67 -17.64 10.53
N SER A 3 13.56 -18.81 11.16
CA SER A 3 12.49 -19.15 12.09
C SER A 3 12.78 -18.50 13.45
N SER A 4 12.16 -17.34 13.72
CA SER A 4 12.12 -16.75 15.06
C SER A 4 11.01 -17.44 15.88
N PRO A 5 11.34 -18.27 16.89
CA PRO A 5 10.33 -18.99 17.66
C PRO A 5 9.37 -18.05 18.40
N ALA A 6 9.89 -16.90 18.87
CA ALA A 6 9.10 -15.89 19.54
C ALA A 6 8.07 -15.23 18.60
N LEU A 7 8.42 -14.97 17.35
CA LEU A 7 7.47 -14.41 16.37
C LEU A 7 6.40 -15.44 16.02
N ARG A 8 6.77 -16.71 15.81
CA ARG A 8 5.81 -17.78 15.53
C ARG A 8 4.81 -17.93 16.68
N ALA A 9 5.28 -18.05 17.92
CA ALA A 9 4.41 -18.17 19.09
C ALA A 9 3.44 -16.99 19.22
N ARG A 10 3.89 -15.77 18.90
CA ARG A 10 3.03 -14.58 18.89
C ARG A 10 1.97 -14.62 17.79
N ILE A 11 2.32 -15.03 16.58
CA ILE A 11 1.35 -15.18 15.48
C ILE A 11 0.33 -16.27 15.82
N ASP A 12 0.78 -17.39 16.40
CA ASP A 12 -0.12 -18.47 16.81
C ASP A 12 -1.11 -18.01 17.88
N GLN A 13 -0.71 -17.12 18.80
CA GLN A 13 -1.60 -16.51 19.80
C GLN A 13 -2.64 -15.54 19.21
N GLN A 14 -2.44 -15.06 17.98
CA GLN A 14 -3.40 -14.17 17.29
C GLN A 14 -4.49 -14.95 16.55
N LYS A 15 -4.38 -16.28 16.53
CA LYS A 15 -5.36 -17.18 15.91
C LYS A 15 -6.40 -17.58 16.93
N ASN A 16 -7.65 -17.21 16.68
CA ASN A 16 -8.80 -17.65 17.45
C ASN A 16 -9.61 -18.66 16.64
N GLU A 17 -9.82 -19.86 17.19
CA GLU A 17 -10.71 -20.85 16.61
C GLU A 17 -12.09 -20.69 17.25
N SER A 18 -13.11 -20.46 16.43
CA SER A 18 -14.51 -20.34 16.87
C SER A 18 -15.39 -21.33 16.13
N ALA A 19 -16.64 -21.51 16.58
CA ALA A 19 -17.63 -22.32 15.87
C ALA A 19 -17.89 -21.84 14.42
N ASN A 20 -17.56 -20.57 14.12
CA ASN A 20 -17.71 -19.95 12.80
C ASN A 20 -16.42 -20.00 11.95
N GLY A 21 -15.38 -20.70 12.41
CA GLY A 21 -14.10 -20.82 11.73
C GLY A 21 -12.95 -20.11 12.44
N ILE A 22 -11.84 -19.97 11.71
CA ILE A 22 -10.59 -19.39 12.20
C ILE A 22 -10.61 -17.88 11.96
N VAL A 23 -10.41 -17.10 13.01
CA VAL A 23 -10.27 -15.64 12.96
C VAL A 23 -8.87 -15.25 13.41
N PHE A 24 -8.19 -14.42 12.63
CA PHE A 24 -6.92 -13.81 13.02
C PHE A 24 -7.17 -12.39 13.53
N GLN A 25 -6.62 -12.07 14.70
CA GLN A 25 -6.64 -10.72 15.28
C GLN A 25 -5.20 -10.19 15.33
N PRO A 26 -4.70 -9.60 14.24
CA PRO A 26 -3.33 -9.12 14.21
C PRO A 26 -3.12 -7.97 15.20
N GLU A 27 -1.88 -7.85 15.69
CA GLU A 27 -1.44 -6.65 16.42
C GLU A 27 -1.44 -5.44 15.49
N MET A 28 -2.57 -4.74 15.37
CA MET A 28 -2.76 -3.62 14.43
C MET A 28 -1.64 -2.57 14.48
N PRO A 29 -1.12 -2.13 15.64
CA PRO A 29 -0.01 -1.17 15.68
C PRO A 29 1.26 -1.66 14.97
N ARG A 30 1.48 -2.99 14.92
CA ARG A 30 2.62 -3.58 14.19
C ARG A 30 2.35 -3.62 12.69
N VAL A 31 1.11 -3.91 12.30
CA VAL A 31 0.69 -3.88 10.89
C VAL A 31 0.82 -2.46 10.35
N GLU A 32 0.30 -1.47 11.07
CA GLU A 32 0.45 -0.04 10.76
C GLU A 32 1.92 0.35 10.64
N SER A 33 2.78 -0.03 11.60
CA SER A 33 4.22 0.25 11.52
C SER A 33 4.88 -0.33 10.27
N VAL A 34 4.48 -1.53 9.85
CA VAL A 34 5.00 -2.15 8.61
C VAL A 34 4.47 -1.41 7.38
N VAL A 35 3.17 -1.14 7.33
CA VAL A 35 2.53 -0.43 6.21
C VAL A 35 3.11 0.97 6.05
N THR A 36 3.30 1.72 7.13
CA THR A 36 3.96 3.04 7.12
C THR A 36 5.38 2.95 6.55
N LYS A 37 6.18 1.95 6.96
CA LYS A 37 7.54 1.78 6.42
C LYS A 37 7.54 1.46 4.94
N LEU A 38 6.64 0.59 4.49
CA LEU A 38 6.48 0.27 3.07
C LEU A 38 6.08 1.51 2.28
N ALA A 39 5.10 2.25 2.79
CA ALA A 39 4.61 3.46 2.14
C ALA A 39 5.68 4.55 2.05
N LYS A 40 6.43 4.83 3.13
CA LYS A 40 7.58 5.75 3.10
C LYS A 40 8.66 5.30 2.10
N GLY A 41 8.92 3.99 2.04
CA GLY A 41 9.86 3.42 1.08
C GLY A 41 9.45 3.67 -0.37
N HIS A 42 8.16 3.50 -0.69
CA HIS A 42 7.64 3.77 -2.04
C HIS A 42 7.56 5.26 -2.36
N ALA A 43 7.17 6.11 -1.41
CA ALA A 43 7.19 7.56 -1.59
C ALA A 43 8.61 8.03 -1.91
N LEU A 44 9.61 7.59 -1.14
CA LEU A 44 11.01 7.95 -1.39
C LEU A 44 11.52 7.39 -2.71
N PHE A 45 11.22 6.13 -3.02
CA PHE A 45 11.71 5.49 -4.23
C PHE A 45 11.10 6.07 -5.51
N GLU A 46 9.80 6.32 -5.51
CA GLU A 46 9.06 6.69 -6.72
C GLU A 46 8.97 8.20 -6.90
N LEU A 47 8.76 8.94 -5.80
CA LEU A 47 8.51 10.38 -5.78
C LEU A 47 9.69 11.21 -5.27
N ASN A 48 10.73 10.57 -4.70
CA ASN A 48 11.82 11.24 -3.96
C ASN A 48 11.34 11.96 -2.67
N GLU A 49 10.18 11.55 -2.14
CA GLU A 49 9.57 12.15 -0.94
C GLU A 49 9.83 11.29 0.31
N PRO A 50 10.59 11.78 1.30
CA PRO A 50 11.01 10.96 2.45
C PRO A 50 9.91 10.76 3.51
N CYS A 51 8.86 11.58 3.53
CA CYS A 51 7.73 11.51 4.46
C CYS A 51 8.18 11.26 5.93
N LEU A 52 9.00 12.18 6.47
CA LEU A 52 9.68 11.96 7.76
C LEU A 52 8.73 11.89 8.96
N GLY A 53 7.59 12.58 8.90
CA GLY A 53 6.55 12.59 9.94
C GLY A 53 5.68 11.32 10.00
N GLU A 54 4.77 11.27 10.95
CA GLU A 54 3.70 10.26 10.95
C GLU A 54 2.70 10.55 9.81
N PRO A 55 2.05 9.52 9.24
CA PRO A 55 0.99 9.74 8.25
C PRO A 55 -0.24 10.39 8.86
N ASP A 56 -0.90 11.25 8.09
CA ASP A 56 -2.19 11.84 8.45
C ASP A 56 -3.34 10.83 8.33
N LEU A 57 -3.17 9.85 7.44
CA LEU A 57 -4.11 8.75 7.23
C LEU A 57 -3.38 7.43 7.04
N ILE A 58 -3.88 6.39 7.72
CA ILE A 58 -3.53 4.99 7.46
C ILE A 58 -4.83 4.19 7.40
N GLN A 59 -5.10 3.56 6.26
CA GLN A 59 -6.21 2.63 6.07
C GLN A 59 -5.64 1.26 5.68
N ILE A 60 -6.10 0.22 6.36
CA ILE A 60 -5.68 -1.17 6.13
C ILE A 60 -6.92 -2.03 6.19
N VAL A 61 -7.37 -2.53 5.04
CA VAL A 61 -8.66 -3.21 4.91
C VAL A 61 -8.51 -4.43 4.00
N PRO A 62 -8.94 -5.63 4.43
CA PRO A 62 -9.12 -6.76 3.53
C PRO A 62 -10.12 -6.41 2.42
N VAL A 63 -9.80 -6.73 1.18
CA VAL A 63 -10.61 -6.39 0.00
C VAL A 63 -12.02 -6.96 0.10
N GLU A 64 -12.18 -8.12 0.73
CA GLU A 64 -13.48 -8.77 0.97
C GLU A 64 -14.39 -7.99 1.92
N LEU A 65 -13.82 -7.08 2.71
CA LEU A 65 -14.57 -6.20 3.62
C LEU A 65 -14.89 -4.84 3.01
N MET A 66 -14.38 -4.54 1.81
CA MET A 66 -14.71 -3.32 1.09
C MET A 66 -16.07 -3.44 0.42
N THR A 67 -16.82 -2.34 0.43
CA THR A 67 -17.92 -2.15 -0.51
C THR A 67 -17.39 -2.09 -1.94
N GLN A 68 -18.28 -2.30 -2.92
CA GLN A 68 -17.91 -2.19 -4.32
C GLN A 68 -17.37 -0.79 -4.67
N GLU A 69 -17.94 0.25 -4.09
CA GLU A 69 -17.52 1.64 -4.29
C GLU A 69 -16.12 1.90 -3.70
N GLU A 70 -15.87 1.49 -2.45
CA GLU A 70 -14.55 1.62 -1.82
C GLU A 70 -13.47 0.90 -2.63
N ARG A 71 -13.78 -0.31 -3.12
CA ARG A 71 -12.86 -1.08 -3.96
C ARG A 71 -12.58 -0.38 -5.29
N GLN A 72 -13.60 0.15 -5.96
CA GLN A 72 -13.42 0.89 -7.21
C GLN A 72 -12.56 2.14 -7.00
N ASN A 73 -12.84 2.92 -5.96
CA ASN A 73 -12.07 4.10 -5.60
C ASN A 73 -10.62 3.76 -5.22
N PHE A 74 -10.39 2.59 -4.64
CA PHE A 74 -9.04 2.12 -4.33
C PHE A 74 -8.28 1.65 -5.58
N GLU A 75 -8.92 0.88 -6.47
CA GLU A 75 -8.30 0.31 -7.67
C GLU A 75 -8.06 1.33 -8.79
N LEU A 76 -8.77 2.46 -8.76
CA LEU A 76 -8.61 3.60 -9.66
C LEU A 76 -8.04 4.83 -8.92
N PRO A 77 -6.75 4.82 -8.54
CA PRO A 77 -6.11 5.99 -7.97
C PRO A 77 -6.25 7.24 -8.83
N GLU A 78 -6.34 8.40 -8.18
CA GLU A 78 -6.27 9.68 -8.87
C GLU A 78 -4.91 9.83 -9.57
N ALA A 79 -4.96 10.37 -10.79
CA ALA A 79 -3.75 10.76 -11.51
C ALA A 79 -3.00 11.86 -10.73
N PRO A 80 -1.67 11.96 -10.88
CA PRO A 80 -0.90 13.04 -10.27
C PRO A 80 -1.47 14.41 -10.65
N ALA A 81 -1.63 15.30 -9.67
CA ALA A 81 -2.20 16.63 -9.87
C ALA A 81 -1.23 17.63 -10.54
N GLY A 82 -0.03 17.18 -10.92
CA GLY A 82 1.02 18.00 -11.52
C GLY A 82 2.18 17.17 -12.07
N TRP A 83 3.22 17.87 -12.52
CA TRP A 83 4.47 17.24 -12.96
C TRP A 83 5.25 16.73 -11.74
N PRO A 84 5.68 15.46 -11.73
CA PRO A 84 6.53 14.95 -10.66
C PRO A 84 7.89 15.67 -10.60
N GLU A 85 8.61 15.54 -9.48
CA GLU A 85 9.94 16.14 -9.32
C GLU A 85 10.89 15.74 -10.46
N ALA A 86 11.68 16.70 -10.93
CA ALA A 86 12.65 16.49 -11.98
C ALA A 86 13.64 15.38 -11.61
N GLY A 87 13.70 14.32 -12.43
CA GLY A 87 14.57 13.17 -12.20
C GLY A 87 13.98 12.07 -11.32
N SER A 88 12.78 12.26 -10.74
CA SER A 88 12.04 11.21 -10.04
C SER A 88 11.67 10.06 -10.98
N ARG A 89 11.37 8.90 -10.41
CA ARG A 89 10.88 7.75 -11.21
C ARG A 89 9.49 8.02 -11.75
N ALA A 90 8.64 8.69 -10.97
CA ALA A 90 7.33 9.11 -11.44
C ALA A 90 7.44 9.99 -12.70
N MET A 91 8.39 10.94 -12.75
CA MET A 91 8.64 11.74 -13.96
C MET A 91 9.11 10.87 -15.14
N GLN A 92 10.04 9.95 -14.90
CA GLN A 92 10.56 9.05 -15.94
C GLN A 92 9.46 8.16 -16.50
N ARG A 93 8.60 7.59 -15.64
CA ARG A 93 7.45 6.79 -16.06
C ARG A 93 6.50 7.64 -16.90
N MET A 94 6.18 8.85 -16.48
CA MET A 94 5.30 9.73 -17.25
C MET A 94 5.82 10.01 -18.68
N LEU A 95 7.14 10.04 -18.88
CA LEU A 95 7.76 10.24 -20.20
C LEU A 95 7.86 8.96 -21.05
N ILE A 96 7.88 7.79 -20.41
CA ILE A 96 8.12 6.49 -21.06
C ILE A 96 6.80 5.70 -21.26
N MET A 97 5.75 6.03 -20.49
CA MET A 97 4.46 5.35 -20.52
C MET A 97 3.79 5.50 -21.90
N ASP A 98 3.36 4.37 -22.46
CA ASP A 98 2.42 4.36 -23.58
C ASP A 98 1.00 4.68 -23.10
N GLU A 99 0.07 4.94 -24.03
CA GLU A 99 -1.33 5.23 -23.68
C GLU A 99 -1.99 4.09 -22.86
N ALA A 100 -1.54 2.85 -23.01
CA ALA A 100 -2.06 1.70 -22.26
C ALA A 100 -1.61 1.70 -20.79
N SER A 101 -0.42 2.24 -20.51
CA SER A 101 0.12 2.37 -19.16
C SER A 101 -0.60 3.46 -18.36
N LEU A 102 -1.23 4.44 -19.03
CA LEU A 102 -2.12 5.42 -18.38
C LEU A 102 -3.38 4.79 -17.78
N VAL A 103 -3.75 3.57 -18.19
CA VAL A 103 -4.96 2.85 -17.73
C VAL A 103 -4.71 2.10 -16.42
N SER A 104 -3.44 1.80 -16.07
CA SER A 104 -3.11 1.13 -14.81
C SER A 104 -2.02 1.90 -14.07
N PRO A 105 -2.38 2.76 -13.09
CA PRO A 105 -1.40 3.54 -12.33
C PRO A 105 -0.55 2.66 -11.39
N TRP A 106 -0.75 1.35 -11.38
CA TRP A 106 -0.06 0.42 -10.50
C TRP A 106 1.32 0.04 -11.02
N VAL A 107 2.33 0.24 -10.18
CA VAL A 107 3.63 -0.41 -10.32
C VAL A 107 3.51 -1.84 -9.77
N VAL A 108 3.48 -2.82 -10.68
CA VAL A 108 3.42 -4.24 -10.32
C VAL A 108 4.83 -4.77 -10.06
N ILE A 109 5.11 -5.16 -8.81
CA ILE A 109 6.40 -5.75 -8.43
C ILE A 109 6.36 -7.27 -8.59
N GLN A 110 5.27 -7.89 -8.14
CA GLN A 110 5.02 -9.32 -8.27
C GLN A 110 3.55 -9.53 -8.60
N ASN A 111 3.28 -10.12 -9.77
CA ASN A 111 1.91 -10.31 -10.24
C ASN A 111 1.07 -11.10 -9.24
N GLY A 112 -0.08 -10.54 -8.86
CA GLY A 112 -1.00 -11.12 -7.88
C GLY A 112 -0.49 -11.16 -6.42
N LEU A 113 0.70 -10.61 -6.14
CA LEU A 113 1.26 -10.61 -4.78
C LEU A 113 1.58 -9.22 -4.25
N TYR A 114 2.11 -8.33 -5.11
CA TYR A 114 2.52 -7.02 -4.66
C TYR A 114 2.47 -6.00 -5.78
N ARG A 115 1.61 -5.01 -5.63
CA ARG A 115 1.55 -3.81 -6.46
C ARG A 115 1.34 -2.59 -5.60
N TYR A 116 1.87 -1.45 -6.04
CA TYR A 116 1.68 -0.18 -5.35
C TYR A 116 1.45 0.95 -6.36
N HIS A 117 0.87 2.04 -5.89
CA HIS A 117 0.79 3.31 -6.59
C HIS A 117 1.24 4.39 -5.63
N ALA A 118 2.08 5.30 -6.11
CA ALA A 118 2.54 6.46 -5.35
C ALA A 118 2.26 7.71 -6.19
N ALA A 119 1.59 8.69 -5.59
CA ALA A 119 1.27 9.95 -6.25
C ALA A 119 1.66 11.14 -5.37
N ALA A 120 2.22 12.16 -6.02
CA ALA A 120 2.41 13.49 -5.47
C ALA A 120 1.36 14.43 -6.07
N GLY A 121 0.56 15.05 -5.21
CA GLY A 121 -0.46 16.04 -5.58
C GLY A 121 -0.60 17.09 -4.49
N ALA A 122 -1.84 17.40 -4.09
CA ALA A 122 -2.08 18.22 -2.90
C ALA A 122 -1.56 17.56 -1.60
N ALA A 123 -1.51 16.23 -1.59
CA ALA A 123 -0.93 15.39 -0.55
C ALA A 123 -0.08 14.30 -1.22
N ILE A 124 0.89 13.76 -0.50
CA ILE A 124 1.60 12.54 -0.88
C ILE A 124 0.71 11.35 -0.49
N SER A 125 0.43 10.46 -1.44
CA SER A 125 -0.35 9.25 -1.16
C SER A 125 0.33 8.01 -1.73
N VAL A 126 0.24 6.92 -0.97
CA VAL A 126 0.72 5.61 -1.38
C VAL A 126 -0.37 4.57 -1.12
N GLN A 127 -0.79 3.90 -2.19
CA GLN A 127 -1.66 2.72 -2.13
C GLN A 127 -0.84 1.46 -2.37
N ILE A 128 -1.13 0.41 -1.63
CA ILE A 128 -0.43 -0.88 -1.71
C ILE A 128 -1.49 -1.98 -1.70
N MET A 129 -1.37 -2.91 -2.64
CA MET A 129 -2.14 -4.16 -2.64
C MET A 129 -1.19 -5.34 -2.40
N ILE A 130 -1.47 -6.09 -1.34
CA ILE A 130 -0.72 -7.29 -0.96
C ILE A 130 -1.60 -8.52 -1.17
N ALA A 131 -1.10 -9.47 -1.97
CA ALA A 131 -1.74 -10.75 -2.27
C ALA A 131 -3.17 -10.65 -2.85
N GLU A 132 -3.50 -9.53 -3.51
CA GLU A 132 -4.88 -9.20 -3.93
C GLU A 132 -5.93 -9.29 -2.81
N TYR A 133 -5.47 -9.24 -1.56
CA TYR A 133 -6.25 -9.48 -0.35
C TYR A 133 -6.23 -8.26 0.56
N LEU A 134 -5.06 -7.65 0.81
CA LEU A 134 -4.94 -6.54 1.75
C LEU A 134 -4.69 -5.24 0.99
N ALA A 135 -5.66 -4.33 1.08
CA ALA A 135 -5.55 -2.98 0.56
C ALA A 135 -5.05 -2.04 1.67
N CYS A 136 -3.99 -1.30 1.38
CA CYS A 136 -3.42 -0.31 2.28
C CYS A 136 -3.37 1.05 1.59
N LYS A 137 -3.81 2.11 2.26
CA LYS A 137 -3.65 3.49 1.82
C LYS A 137 -3.00 4.30 2.92
N VAL A 138 -1.96 5.05 2.57
CA VAL A 138 -1.25 5.95 3.49
C VAL A 138 -1.10 7.31 2.82
N SER A 139 -1.32 8.40 3.56
CA SER A 139 -1.10 9.75 3.03
C SER A 139 -0.48 10.71 4.03
N TRP A 140 0.18 11.74 3.48
CA TRP A 140 0.80 12.87 4.18
C TRP A 140 0.43 14.16 3.46
N ASP A 141 -0.02 15.17 4.21
CA ASP A 141 -0.25 16.53 3.69
C ASP A 141 1.03 17.39 3.65
#